data_AF-A0AAE9YPK9-F1
#
_entry.id   AF-A0AAE9YPK9-F1
#
_cell.length_a   1.000
_cell.length_b   1.000
_cell.length_c   1.000
_cell.angle_alpha   90.00
_cell.angle_beta   90.00
_cell.angle_gamma   90.00
#
_symmetry.space_group_name_H-M   'P 1'
#
loop_
_entity.id
_entity.type
_entity.pdbx_description
1 polymer ?
#
loop_
_entity_poly.entity_id
_entity_poly.type
_entity_poly.pdbx_seq_one_letter_code
_entity_poly.pdbx_strand_id
1 'polypeptide(L)' 'MKKDAVVTVRVESEIHSILNDLAKKDDRTVAWIARTLIAEALEARNLLPSQDKEPSS' A
#
# COMPACT_ATOMS: atom_id res chain seq x y z
N MET A 1 -4.70 -17.45 11.57
CA MET A 1 -4.43 -17.69 10.13
C MET A 1 -4.25 -16.34 9.47
N LYS A 2 -3.09 -16.04 8.87
CA LYS A 2 -2.95 -14.81 8.07
C LYS A 2 -3.92 -14.96 6.89
N LYS A 3 -4.99 -14.15 6.89
CA LYS A 3 -5.88 -14.06 5.74
C LYS A 3 -5.16 -13.16 4.74
N ASP A 4 -4.61 -13.75 3.70
CA ASP A 4 -4.06 -12.97 2.60
C ASP A 4 -5.24 -12.29 1.89
N ALA A 5 -5.36 -10.98 2.08
CA ALA A 5 -6.35 -10.17 1.38
C ALA A 5 -5.74 -9.71 0.05
N VAL A 6 -6.38 -10.07 -1.06
CA VAL A 6 -5.99 -9.62 -2.40
C VAL A 6 -6.84 -8.40 -2.76
N VAL A 7 -6.19 -7.30 -3.13
CA VAL A 7 -6.85 -6.07 -3.56
C VAL A 7 -6.45 -5.78 -5.00
N THR A 8 -7.43 -5.56 -5.86
CA THR A 8 -7.20 -5.07 -7.23
C THR A 8 -7.35 -3.55 -7.24
N VAL A 9 -6.30 -2.85 -7.65
CA VAL A 9 -6.31 -1.39 -7.83
C VAL A 9 -6.22 -1.10 -9.32
N ARG A 10 -7.20 -0.33 -9.84
CA ARG A 10 -7.18 0.14 -11.22
C ARG A 10 -6.62 1.56 -11.24
N VAL A 11 -5.58 1.77 -12.03
CA VAL A 11 -4.92 3.06 -12.21
C VAL A 11 -4.79 3.38 -13.69
N GLU A 12 -4.60 4.65 -14.02
CA GLU A 12 -4.29 5.08 -15.37
C GLU A 12 -2.91 4.53 -15.82
N SER A 13 -2.72 4.43 -17.13
CA SER A 13 -1.50 3.84 -17.70
C SER A 13 -0.23 4.62 -17.34
N GLU A 14 -0.33 5.96 -17.23
CA GLU A 14 0.78 6.81 -16.79
C GLU A 14 1.22 6.45 -15.36
N ILE A 15 0.27 6.37 -14.44
CA ILE A 15 0.53 5.97 -13.05
C ILE A 15 1.11 4.56 -12.97
N HIS A 16 0.61 3.63 -13.80
CA HIS A 16 1.17 2.29 -13.87
C HIS A 16 2.64 2.30 -14.30
N SER A 17 3.02 3.14 -15.26
CA SER A 17 4.43 3.29 -15.68
C SER A 17 5.30 3.80 -14.53
N ILE A 18 4.85 4.85 -13.85
CA ILE A 18 5.57 5.43 -12.71
C ILE A 18 5.79 4.39 -11.60
N LEU A 19 4.76 3.61 -11.26
CA LEU A 19 4.87 2.55 -10.27
C LEU A 19 5.88 1.46 -10.67
N ASN A 20 5.93 1.10 -11.96
CA ASN A 20 6.92 0.14 -12.46
C ASN A 20 8.35 0.68 -12.40
N ASP A 21 8.55 1.96 -12.72
CA ASP A 21 9.89 2.56 -12.71
C ASP A 21 10.41 2.71 -11.28
N LEU A 22 9.55 3.08 -10.33
CA LEU A 22 9.87 3.06 -8.89
C LEU A 22 10.23 1.65 -8.40
N ALA A 23 9.43 0.65 -8.78
CA ALA A 23 9.68 -0.73 -8.42
C ALA A 23 11.04 -1.24 -8.91
N LYS A 24 11.43 -0.91 -10.16
CA LYS A 24 12.75 -1.24 -10.71
C LYS A 24 13.88 -0.52 -9.99
N LYS A 25 13.70 0.77 -9.71
CA LYS A 25 14.72 1.60 -9.05
C LYS A 25 15.05 1.08 -7.65
N ASP A 26 14.04 0.62 -6.92
CA ASP A 26 14.18 0.22 -5.52
C ASP A 26 14.37 -1.31 -5.35
N ASP A 27 14.44 -2.07 -6.43
CA ASP A 27 14.47 -3.55 -6.44
C ASP A 27 13.33 -4.16 -5.61
N ARG A 28 12.10 -3.71 -5.91
CA ARG A 28 10.86 -4.11 -5.24
C ARG A 28 9.78 -4.51 -6.24
N THR A 29 8.72 -5.15 -5.74
CA THR A 29 7.54 -5.44 -6.56
C THR A 29 6.63 -4.22 -6.64
N VAL A 30 5.89 -4.09 -7.74
CA VAL A 30 4.85 -3.05 -7.90
C VAL A 30 3.83 -3.09 -6.76
N ALA A 31 3.48 -4.30 -6.29
CA ALA A 31 2.57 -4.47 -5.15
C ALA A 31 3.15 -3.92 -3.84
N TRP A 32 4.46 -4.08 -3.62
CA TRP A 32 5.13 -3.52 -2.44
C TRP A 32 5.14 -1.99 -2.49
N ILE A 33 5.52 -1.41 -3.64
CA ILE A 33 5.51 0.06 -3.84
C ILE A 33 4.11 0.63 -3.65
N ALA A 34 3.10 0.04 -4.30
CA ALA A 34 1.71 0.49 -4.18
C ALA A 34 1.22 0.40 -2.72
N ARG A 35 1.54 -0.68 -2.01
CA ARG A 35 1.19 -0.83 -0.58
C ARG A 35 1.84 0.26 0.26
N THR A 36 3.12 0.55 0.05
CA THR A 36 3.86 1.58 0.80
C THR A 36 3.25 2.96 0.58
N LEU A 37 3.02 3.35 -0.68
CA LEU A 37 2.41 4.65 -1.00
C LEU A 37 0.99 4.80 -0.43
N ILE A 38 0.18 3.73 -0.47
CA ILE A 38 -1.14 3.74 0.16
C ILE A 38 -1.02 3.91 1.68
N ALA A 39 -0.08 3.21 2.32
CA ALA A 39 0.12 3.33 3.76
C ALA A 39 0.57 4.74 4.17
N GLU A 40 1.55 5.32 3.46
CA GLU A 40 2.03 6.69 3.69
C GLU A 40 0.90 7.72 3.49
N ALA A 41 0.08 7.55 2.45
CA ALA A 41 -1.07 8.43 2.21
C ALA A 41 -2.14 8.32 3.31
N LEU A 42 -2.35 7.12 3.87
CA LEU A 42 -3.27 6.92 4.99
C LEU A 42 -2.70 7.51 6.29
N GLU A 43 -1.40 7.36 6.53
CA GLU A 43 -0.70 7.92 7.68
C GLU A 43 -0.76 9.45 7.66
N ALA A 44 -0.45 10.07 6.52
CA ALA A 44 -0.54 11.52 6.34
C ALA A 44 -1.96 12.07 6.56
N ARG A 45 -2.98 11.22 6.40
CA ARG A 45 -4.39 11.54 6.66
C ARG A 45 -4.85 11.14 8.06
N ASN A 46 -3.97 10.60 8.90
CA ASN A 46 -4.27 10.04 10.23
C ASN A 46 -5.39 8.98 10.20
N LEU A 47 -5.42 8.17 9.14
CA LEU A 47 -6.43 7.12 8.91
C LEU A 47 -5.92 5.70 9.23
N LEU A 48 -4.63 5.56 9.58
CA LEU A 48 -4.13 4.29 10.08
C LEU A 48 -4.66 4.08 11.51
N PRO A 49 -5.09 2.86 11.86
CA PRO A 49 -5.50 2.57 13.22
C PRO A 49 -4.32 2.84 14.16
N SER A 50 -4.54 3.62 15.20
CA SER A 50 -3.59 3.72 16.32
C SER A 50 -3.33 2.32 16.83
N GLN A 51 -2.05 1.93 16.98
CA GLN A 51 -1.68 0.59 17.45
C GLN A 51 -2.24 0.25 18.85
N ASP A 52 -2.81 1.22 19.58
CA ASP A 52 -3.41 1.10 20.91
C ASP A 52 -4.90 0.68 20.95
N LYS A 53 -5.34 -0.18 20.02
CA LYS A 53 -6.61 -0.90 20.21
C LYS A 53 -6.37 -2.40 20.17
N GLU A 54 -5.93 -2.93 21.32
CA GLU A 54 -6.28 -4.29 21.72
C GLU A 54 -7.79 -4.51 21.51
N PRO A 55 -8.22 -5.70 21.04
CA PRO A 55 -9.62 -5.99 20.88
C PRO A 55 -10.25 -6.04 22.28
N SER A 56 -10.99 -4.99 22.61
CA SER A 56 -12.00 -5.04 23.65
C SER A 56 -13.30 -5.49 22.98
N SER A 57 -13.79 -6.65 23.45
CA SER A 57 -15.08 -7.32 23.18
C SER A 57 -15.01 -8.54 22.26
#